data_AF-A0A7S3S7B3-F1
#
_entry.id   AF-A0A7S3S7B3-F1
#
_cell.length_a   1.000
_cell.length_b   1.000
_cell.length_c   1.000
_cell.angle_alpha   90.00
_cell.angle_beta   90.00
_cell.angle_gamma   90.00
#
_symmetry.space_group_name_H-M   'P 1'
#
loop_
_entity.id
_entity.type
_entity.pdbx_description
1 polymer ?
#
loop_
_entity_poly.entity_id
_entity_poly.type
_entity_poly.pdbx_seq_one_letter_code
_entity_poly.pdbx_strand_id
1 'polypeptide(L)'
;ARDNAQLLTNKLYSLLSSQPNKSAIRLPTPSTALPREKPLPKPRPLTRWEKFAAAKGIVKKKRSKMVWDEATGKWAPRYGYGRANKADDQMNSWLIPAKPGDDGSGD
;
A
#
# COMPACT_ATOMS: atom_id res chain seq x y z
N ALA A 1 -35.78 -1.83 -37.90
CA ALA A 1 -35.39 -1.80 -36.47
C ALA A 1 -35.47 -3.19 -35.83
N ARG A 2 -36.61 -3.90 -35.96
CA ARG A 2 -36.82 -5.26 -35.45
C ARG A 2 -35.72 -6.25 -35.88
N ASP A 3 -35.38 -6.28 -37.16
CA ASP A 3 -34.43 -7.28 -37.71
C ASP A 3 -33.01 -7.09 -37.16
N ASN A 4 -32.56 -5.85 -37.01
CA ASN A 4 -31.27 -5.54 -36.40
C ASN A 4 -31.22 -5.94 -34.92
N ALA A 5 -32.32 -5.75 -34.19
CA ALA A 5 -32.43 -6.21 -32.81
C ALA A 5 -32.37 -7.75 -32.74
N GLN A 6 -33.02 -8.46 -33.67
CA GLN A 6 -32.96 -9.92 -33.76
C GLN A 6 -31.54 -10.44 -34.02
N LEU A 7 -30.79 -9.79 -34.91
CA LEU A 7 -29.39 -10.16 -35.16
C LEU A 7 -28.50 -9.93 -33.93
N LEU A 8 -28.75 -8.86 -33.17
CA LEU A 8 -28.03 -8.55 -31.94
C LEU A 8 -28.32 -9.59 -30.86
N THR A 9 -29.59 -9.93 -30.63
CA THR A 9 -29.98 -10.92 -29.62
C THR A 9 -29.39 -12.29 -29.94
N ASN A 10 -29.41 -12.72 -31.21
CA ASN A 10 -28.80 -13.97 -31.65
C ASN A 10 -27.30 -14.04 -31.27
N LYS A 11 -26.55 -12.95 -31.48
CA LYS A 11 -25.11 -12.86 -31.11
C LYS A 11 -24.89 -12.89 -29.60
N LEU A 12 -25.77 -12.25 -28.82
CA LEU A 12 -25.69 -12.29 -27.35
C LEU A 12 -25.93 -13.71 -26.82
N TYR A 13 -26.92 -14.42 -27.33
CA TYR A 13 -27.22 -15.78 -26.91
C TYR A 13 -26.15 -16.79 -27.33
N SER A 14 -25.48 -16.61 -28.48
CA SER A 14 -24.33 -17.45 -28.83
C SER A 14 -23.18 -17.31 -27.84
N LEU A 15 -22.94 -16.09 -27.31
CA LEU A 15 -21.93 -15.87 -26.27
C LEU A 15 -22.33 -16.47 -24.91
N LEU A 16 -23.63 -16.48 -24.60
CA LEU A 16 -24.15 -17.09 -23.38
C LEU A 16 -23.99 -18.62 -23.41
N SER A 17 -24.26 -19.23 -24.55
CA SER A 17 -24.18 -20.69 -24.74
C SER A 17 -22.77 -21.24 -24.49
N SER A 18 -21.74 -20.47 -24.84
CA SER A 18 -20.34 -20.83 -24.61
C SER A 18 -19.92 -20.74 -23.13
N GLN A 19 -20.72 -20.16 -22.23
CA GLN A 19 -20.34 -19.94 -20.84
C GLN A 19 -20.84 -21.05 -19.91
N PRO A 20 -20.03 -21.50 -18.94
CA PRO A 20 -20.35 -22.66 -18.11
C PRO A 20 -21.59 -22.45 -17.24
N ASN A 21 -21.76 -21.25 -16.67
CA ASN A 21 -22.81 -20.98 -15.68
C ASN A 21 -24.09 -20.36 -16.26
N LYS A 22 -24.15 -20.08 -17.58
CA LYS A 22 -25.30 -19.56 -18.36
C LYS A 22 -26.17 -18.47 -17.69
N SER A 23 -25.65 -17.78 -16.68
CA SER A 23 -26.39 -16.83 -15.84
C SER A 23 -26.10 -15.38 -16.23
N ALA A 24 -24.93 -15.12 -16.80
CA ALA A 24 -24.51 -13.80 -17.28
C ALA A 24 -23.75 -13.93 -18.60
N ILE A 25 -23.77 -12.87 -19.41
CA ILE A 25 -23.01 -12.79 -20.66
C ILE A 25 -21.74 -11.99 -20.42
N ARG A 26 -20.58 -12.64 -20.49
CA ARG A 26 -19.30 -11.95 -20.64
C ARG A 26 -19.18 -11.30 -22.02
N LEU A 27 -19.26 -9.97 -22.06
CA LEU A 27 -19.10 -9.18 -23.29
C LEU A 27 -17.61 -9.07 -23.69
N PRO A 28 -17.33 -8.95 -25.00
CA PRO A 28 -15.99 -8.60 -25.48
C PRO A 28 -15.64 -7.16 -25.10
N THR A 29 -14.35 -6.82 -25.17
CA THR A 29 -13.89 -5.45 -25.02
C THR A 29 -14.50 -4.54 -26.09
N PRO A 30 -14.90 -3.30 -25.75
CA PRO A 30 -15.48 -2.38 -26.71
C PRO A 30 -14.48 -2.05 -27.84
N SER A 31 -14.94 -2.08 -29.09
CA SER A 31 -14.11 -1.76 -30.27
C SER A 31 -14.15 -0.27 -30.64
N THR A 32 -15.19 0.44 -30.24
CA THR A 32 -15.36 1.87 -30.48
C THR A 32 -14.46 2.68 -29.55
N ALA A 33 -13.52 3.43 -30.12
CA ALA A 33 -12.67 4.35 -29.38
C ALA A 33 -13.49 5.56 -28.91
N LEU A 34 -13.70 5.67 -27.61
CA LEU A 34 -14.39 6.81 -26.99
C LEU A 34 -13.35 7.74 -26.32
N PRO A 35 -13.53 9.07 -26.42
CA PRO A 35 -12.66 10.00 -25.71
C PRO A 35 -12.82 9.82 -24.20
N ARG A 36 -11.71 9.84 -23.48
CA ARG A 36 -11.74 9.82 -22.01
C ARG A 36 -12.27 11.15 -21.50
N GLU A 37 -13.10 11.11 -20.46
CA GLU A 37 -13.52 12.30 -19.73
C GLU A 37 -12.33 13.02 -19.07
N LYS A 38 -11.43 12.24 -18.47
CA LYS A 38 -10.28 12.74 -17.72
C LYS A 38 -8.96 12.34 -18.39
N PRO A 39 -7.96 13.23 -18.36
CA PRO A 39 -6.62 12.89 -18.83
C PRO A 39 -6.07 11.69 -18.04
N LEU A 40 -5.10 11.01 -18.63
CA LEU A 40 -4.39 9.95 -17.93
C LEU A 40 -3.71 10.54 -16.68
N PRO A 41 -3.73 9.83 -15.53
CA PRO A 41 -3.00 10.25 -14.35
C PRO A 41 -1.55 10.53 -14.71
N LYS A 42 -1.06 11.73 -14.39
CA LYS A 42 0.34 12.08 -14.62
C LYS A 42 1.25 11.15 -13.81
N PRO A 43 2.42 10.75 -14.35
CA PRO A 43 3.38 9.98 -13.58
C PRO A 43 3.77 10.76 -12.32
N ARG A 44 3.89 10.07 -11.19
CA ARG A 44 4.21 10.71 -9.91
C ARG A 44 5.60 11.34 -10.00
N PRO A 45 5.75 12.64 -9.71
CA PRO A 45 7.07 13.24 -9.66
C PRO A 45 7.88 12.61 -8.54
N LEU A 46 9.19 12.41 -8.78
CA LEU A 46 10.09 11.91 -7.74
C LEU A 46 10.14 12.89 -6.56
N THR A 47 9.96 12.36 -5.37
CA THR A 47 10.10 13.12 -4.13
C THR A 47 11.57 13.52 -3.91
N ARG A 48 11.81 14.54 -3.07
CA ARG A 48 13.19 14.97 -2.72
C ARG A 48 14.03 13.79 -2.17
N TRP A 49 13.41 12.93 -1.36
CA TRP A 49 14.06 11.75 -0.81
C TRP A 49 14.39 10.71 -1.88
N GLU A 50 13.49 10.43 -2.82
CA GLU A 50 13.76 9.48 -3.91
C GLU A 50 14.88 9.95 -4.83
N LYS A 51 14.95 11.26 -5.12
CA LYS A 51 16.07 11.85 -5.87
C LYS A 51 17.40 11.66 -5.13
N PHE A 52 17.41 11.93 -3.83
CA PHE A 52 18.59 11.73 -2.98
C PHE A 52 18.98 10.24 -2.91
N ALA A 53 18.02 9.36 -2.69
CA ALA A 53 18.24 7.92 -2.59
C ALA A 53 18.81 7.35 -3.90
N ALA A 54 18.29 7.78 -5.05
CA ALA A 54 18.82 7.41 -6.37
C ALA A 54 20.26 7.92 -6.56
N ALA A 55 20.54 9.18 -6.23
CA ALA A 55 21.89 9.76 -6.36
C ALA A 55 22.92 9.08 -5.42
N LYS A 56 22.48 8.60 -4.26
CA LYS A 56 23.34 7.93 -3.28
C LYS A 56 23.35 6.40 -3.41
N GLY A 57 22.60 5.82 -4.34
CA GLY A 57 22.49 4.36 -4.49
C GLY A 57 21.81 3.67 -3.30
N ILE A 58 20.96 4.38 -2.56
CA ILE A 58 20.24 3.83 -1.40
C ILE A 58 19.09 2.96 -1.89
N VAL A 59 19.24 1.65 -1.76
CA VAL A 59 18.20 0.67 -2.13
C VAL A 59 17.23 0.46 -0.97
N LYS A 60 15.93 0.58 -1.25
CA LYS A 60 14.86 0.29 -0.28
C LYS A 60 14.81 -1.22 0.01
N LYS A 61 15.21 -1.62 1.22
CA LYS A 61 15.09 -3.01 1.70
C LYS A 61 13.78 -3.21 2.48
N LYS A 62 13.12 -4.36 2.26
CA LYS A 62 11.97 -4.77 3.08
C LYS A 62 12.44 -5.07 4.49
N ARG A 63 11.76 -4.52 5.50
CA ARG A 63 12.03 -4.78 6.92
C ARG A 63 10.84 -5.51 7.54
N SER A 64 11.11 -6.42 8.48
CA SER A 64 10.08 -7.15 9.23
C SER A 64 9.29 -6.23 10.17
N LYS A 65 8.02 -6.57 10.40
CA LYS A 65 7.15 -5.91 11.37
C LYS A 65 7.51 -6.29 12.82
N MET A 66 7.83 -7.56 13.06
CA MET A 66 8.26 -8.06 14.37
C MET A 66 9.79 -8.07 14.48
N VAL A 67 10.30 -7.75 15.66
CA VAL A 67 11.71 -7.78 16.05
C VAL A 67 11.81 -8.54 17.37
N TRP A 68 12.83 -9.37 17.52
CA TRP A 68 13.08 -10.09 18.77
C TRP A 68 13.57 -9.09 19.82
N ASP A 69 12.91 -9.07 20.97
CA ASP A 69 13.30 -8.27 22.12
C ASP A 69 14.07 -9.15 23.10
N GLU A 70 15.37 -8.90 23.22
CA GLU A 70 16.28 -9.67 24.10
C GLU A 70 15.97 -9.47 25.59
N ALA A 71 15.39 -8.31 25.98
CA ALA A 71 15.09 -8.02 27.37
C ALA A 71 13.86 -8.79 27.87
N THR A 72 12.86 -8.98 27.01
CA THR A 72 11.61 -9.67 27.36
C THR A 72 11.56 -11.12 26.84
N GLY A 73 12.52 -11.52 25.99
CA GLY A 73 12.58 -12.84 25.38
C GLY A 73 11.40 -13.13 24.45
N LYS A 74 10.80 -12.10 23.84
CA LYS A 74 9.59 -12.21 23.02
C LYS A 74 9.72 -11.47 21.70
N TRP A 75 8.96 -11.89 20.70
CA TRP A 75 8.77 -11.12 19.47
C TRP A 75 7.84 -9.94 19.74
N ALA A 76 8.34 -8.73 19.53
CA ALA A 76 7.59 -7.50 19.72
C ALA A 76 7.55 -6.68 18.41
N PRO A 77 6.50 -5.87 18.17
CA PRO A 77 6.43 -5.02 17.00
C PRO A 77 7.57 -3.99 16.98
N ARG A 78 8.03 -3.62 15.79
CA ARG A 78 9.10 -2.61 15.60
C ARG A 78 8.65 -1.19 15.99
N TYR A 79 7.36 -0.90 15.85
CA TYR A 79 6.76 0.40 16.12
C TYR A 79 5.35 0.22 16.66
N GLY A 80 4.83 1.21 17.40
CA GLY A 80 3.50 1.18 18.00
C GLY A 80 3.50 0.71 19.46
N TYR A 81 2.32 0.31 19.94
CA TYR A 81 2.12 -0.17 21.31
C TYR A 81 2.85 -1.49 21.57
N GLY A 82 3.50 -1.59 22.74
CA GLY A 82 4.27 -2.77 23.12
C GLY A 82 5.45 -3.08 22.19
N ARG A 83 6.06 -2.05 21.58
CA ARG A 83 7.22 -2.22 20.70
C ARG A 83 8.40 -2.86 21.42
N ALA A 84 9.28 -3.54 20.67
CA ALA A 84 10.54 -4.04 21.20
C ALA A 84 11.32 -2.90 21.86
N ASN A 85 11.73 -3.09 23.11
CA ASN A 85 12.47 -2.09 23.86
C ASN A 85 13.88 -1.95 23.30
N LYS A 86 14.32 -0.71 23.05
CA LYS A 86 15.75 -0.46 22.82
C LYS A 86 16.42 -0.25 24.17
N ALA A 87 17.68 -0.65 24.32
CA ALA A 87 18.44 -0.39 25.54
C ALA A 87 18.50 1.13 25.88
N ASP A 88 18.47 2.00 24.86
CA ASP A 88 18.45 3.46 24.97
C ASP A 88 17.03 4.06 25.07
N ASP A 89 15.98 3.26 25.27
CA ASP A 89 14.61 3.77 25.29
C ASP A 89 14.32 4.47 26.63
N GLN A 90 14.62 5.77 26.68
CA GLN A 90 14.43 6.67 27.84
C GLN A 90 13.01 6.61 28.41
N MET A 91 12.01 6.22 27.60
CA MET A 91 10.60 6.15 28.02
C MET A 91 10.32 5.05 29.05
N ASN A 92 11.12 3.98 29.09
CA ASN A 92 10.95 2.85 30.01
C ASN A 92 12.03 2.82 31.11
N SER A 93 12.99 3.74 31.06
CA SER A 93 14.03 3.87 32.08
C SER A 93 13.48 4.61 33.29
N TRP A 94 13.51 3.96 34.45
CA TRP A 94 13.15 4.56 35.74
C TRP A 94 14.12 5.67 36.18
N LEU A 95 15.30 5.75 35.55
CA LEU A 95 16.33 6.75 35.78
C LEU A 95 16.87 7.23 34.43
N ILE A 96 16.74 8.53 34.16
CA ILE A 96 17.29 9.18 32.97
C ILE A 96 18.36 10.17 33.45
N PRO A 97 19.61 10.08 32.96
CA PRO A 97 20.64 11.05 33.34
C PRO A 97 20.26 12.44 32.85
N ALA A 98 20.33 13.42 33.75
CA ALA A 98 20.11 14.82 33.43
C ALA A 98 21.12 15.31 32.39
N LYS A 99 20.69 16.22 31.51
CA LYS A 99 21.61 16.87 30.57
C LYS A 99 22.51 17.84 31.35
N PRO A 100 23.74 18.13 30.86
CA PRO A 100 24.59 19.12 31.51
C PRO A 100 23.87 20.47 31.54
N GLY A 101 23.60 21.00 32.73
CA GLY A 101 22.88 22.27 32.94
C GLY A 101 21.37 22.15 33.19
N ASP A 102 20.84 20.94 33.38
CA ASP A 102 19.44 20.68 33.76
C ASP A 102 19.36 20.50 35.28
N ASP A 103 19.13 21.61 36.00
CA ASP A 103 18.88 21.64 37.43
C ASP A 103 17.41 21.24 37.66
N GLY A 104 17.18 20.01 38.10
CA GLY A 104 15.84 19.42 38.27
C GLY A 104 14.92 20.09 39.31
N SER A 105 15.12 21.36 39.64
CA SER A 105 14.16 22.24 40.32
C SER A 105 13.13 22.77 39.31
N GLY A 106 12.04 22.02 39.15
CA GLY A 106 10.82 22.54 38.56
C GLY A 106 9.95 23.21 39.62
N ASP A 107 10.16 24.51 39.82
CA ASP A 107 9.13 25.49 40.20
C ASP A 107 9.08 26.57 39.11
#